data_AF-A0A2J4P6J9-F1
#
_entry.id   AF-A0A2J4P6J9-F1
#
_cell.length_a   1.000
_cell.length_b   1.000
_cell.length_c   1.000
_cell.angle_alpha   90.00
_cell.angle_beta   90.00
_cell.angle_gamma   90.00
#
_symmetry.space_group_name_H-M   'P 1'
#
loop_
_entity.id
_entity.type
_entity.pdbx_description
1 polymer ?
#
loop_
_entity_poly.entity_id
_entity_poly.type
_entity_poly.pdbx_seq_one_letter_code
_entity_poly.pdbx_strand_id
1 'polypeptide(L)'
;MQQLQNVIESAFERRADITPANVDTVTREAVNQVISLLDSGALRVAEKVDGQWITHQWLKKAVLLSFRINDNQVIDGAESRYFDKVPMKFADYDEARFQKEGFRVVPPAAVRQGAYIARNTVLMPSYVNIGAYVDEGSMVDT
;
A
#
# COMPACT_ATOMS: atom_id res chain seq x y z
N MET A 1 8.32 -2.17 -16.15
CA MET A 1 8.81 -1.75 -14.83
C MET A 1 9.69 -0.50 -14.90
N GLN A 2 10.69 -0.44 -15.78
CA GLN A 2 11.59 0.72 -15.89
C GLN A 2 10.87 2.05 -16.23
N GLN A 3 9.84 2.01 -17.08
CA GLN A 3 9.01 3.18 -17.36
C GLN A 3 8.30 3.71 -16.11
N LEU A 4 7.70 2.83 -15.29
CA LEU A 4 7.06 3.20 -14.02
C LEU A 4 8.05 3.85 -13.07
N GLN A 5 9.23 3.25 -12.90
CA GLN A 5 10.28 3.80 -12.04
C GLN A 5 10.69 5.21 -12.48
N ASN A 6 10.93 5.43 -13.77
CA ASN A 6 11.33 6.74 -14.29
C ASN A 6 10.27 7.82 -14.03
N VAL A 7 8.98 7.49 -14.20
CA VAL A 7 7.87 8.42 -13.90
C VAL A 7 7.84 8.76 -12.42
N ILE A 8 7.94 7.76 -11.54
CA ILE A 8 7.94 7.97 -10.08
C ILE A 8 9.14 8.82 -9.65
N GLU A 9 10.34 8.51 -10.13
CA GLU A 9 11.54 9.26 -9.77
C GLU A 9 11.46 10.71 -10.26
N SER A 10 11.05 10.91 -11.51
CA SER A 10 10.89 12.25 -12.09
C SER A 10 9.82 13.07 -11.37
N ALA A 11 8.68 12.46 -11.03
CA ALA A 11 7.64 13.10 -10.22
C ALA A 11 8.13 13.43 -8.80
N PHE A 12 8.94 12.55 -8.21
CA PHE A 12 9.46 12.77 -6.87
C PHE A 12 10.45 13.95 -6.80
N GLU A 13 11.26 14.17 -7.83
CA GLU A 13 12.18 15.32 -7.86
C GLU A 13 11.42 16.65 -7.85
N ARG A 14 10.31 16.75 -8.60
CA ARG A 14 9.41 17.92 -8.61
C ARG A 14 8.27 17.85 -7.58
N ARG A 15 8.38 16.99 -6.56
CA ARG A 15 7.28 16.74 -5.60
C ARG A 15 6.79 18.01 -4.89
N ALA A 16 7.63 19.02 -4.69
CA ALA A 16 7.22 20.26 -4.03
C ALA A 16 6.02 20.93 -4.73
N ASP A 17 5.94 20.79 -6.05
CA ASP A 17 4.92 21.40 -6.89
C ASP A 17 3.71 20.50 -7.13
N ILE A 18 3.74 19.25 -6.63
CA ILE A 18 2.65 18.29 -6.77
C ILE A 18 1.71 18.41 -5.56
N THR A 19 0.42 18.52 -5.85
CA THR A 19 -0.70 18.57 -4.91
C THR A 19 -1.83 17.67 -5.43
N PRO A 20 -2.84 17.35 -4.60
CA PRO A 20 -4.00 16.59 -5.07
C PRO A 20 -4.74 17.29 -6.21
N ALA A 21 -4.77 18.63 -6.21
CA ALA A 21 -5.51 19.44 -7.18
C ALA A 21 -4.81 19.57 -8.56
N ASN A 22 -3.48 19.41 -8.63
CA ASN A 22 -2.72 19.71 -9.85
C ASN A 22 -1.86 18.55 -10.38
N VAL A 23 -1.86 17.39 -9.72
CA VAL A 23 -1.14 16.22 -10.22
C VAL A 23 -1.70 15.78 -11.57
N ASP A 24 -0.82 15.57 -12.54
CA ASP A 24 -1.19 15.07 -13.86
C ASP A 24 -1.61 13.59 -13.82
N THR A 25 -2.45 13.20 -14.79
CA THR A 25 -3.01 11.84 -14.90
C THR A 25 -1.92 10.77 -14.95
N VAL A 26 -0.84 11.00 -15.70
CA VAL A 26 0.26 10.02 -15.86
C VAL A 26 0.94 9.74 -14.52
N THR A 27 1.24 10.78 -13.75
CA THR A 27 1.84 10.63 -12.42
C THR A 27 0.87 9.95 -11.45
N ARG A 28 -0.40 10.34 -11.46
CA ARG A 28 -1.43 9.73 -10.59
C ARG A 28 -1.60 8.24 -10.87
N GLU A 29 -1.71 7.85 -12.14
CA GLU A 29 -1.83 6.46 -12.57
C GLU A 29 -0.58 5.65 -12.20
N ALA A 30 0.62 6.20 -12.43
CA ALA A 30 1.87 5.52 -12.08
C ALA A 30 1.98 5.26 -10.57
N VAL A 31 1.65 6.25 -9.73
CA VAL A 31 1.65 6.09 -8.27
C VAL A 31 0.63 5.03 -7.87
N ASN A 32 -0.61 5.13 -8.35
CA ASN A 32 -1.67 4.17 -8.01
C ASN A 32 -1.32 2.74 -8.46
N GLN A 33 -0.72 2.59 -9.64
CA GLN A 33 -0.26 1.30 -10.13
C GLN A 33 0.84 0.72 -9.23
N VAL A 34 1.80 1.52 -8.78
CA VAL A 34 2.84 1.05 -7.84
C VAL A 34 2.23 0.65 -6.50
N ILE A 35 1.29 1.44 -5.94
CA ILE A 35 0.60 1.07 -4.70
C ILE A 35 -0.17 -0.25 -4.89
N SER A 36 -0.84 -0.45 -6.02
CA SER A 36 -1.52 -1.72 -6.32
C SER A 36 -0.57 -2.90 -6.45
N LEU A 37 0.64 -2.70 -6.98
CA LEU A 37 1.66 -3.74 -7.10
C LEU A 37 2.31 -4.07 -5.74
N LEU A 38 2.47 -3.07 -4.87
CA LEU A 38 2.86 -3.30 -3.47
C LEU A 38 1.75 -4.04 -2.71
N ASP A 39 0.49 -3.67 -2.92
CA ASP A 39 -0.68 -4.29 -2.27
C ASP A 39 -0.82 -5.78 -2.61
N SER A 40 -0.53 -6.15 -3.86
CA SER A 40 -0.58 -7.53 -4.35
C SER A 40 0.69 -8.34 -4.10
N GLY A 41 1.76 -7.70 -3.58
CA GLY A 41 3.06 -8.34 -3.38
C GLY A 41 3.87 -8.54 -4.66
N ALA A 42 3.38 -8.10 -5.83
CA ALA A 42 4.12 -8.13 -7.09
C ALA A 42 5.37 -7.24 -7.07
N LEU A 43 5.39 -6.23 -6.19
CA LEU A 43 6.56 -5.46 -5.81
C LEU A 43 6.69 -5.48 -4.29
N ARG A 44 7.92 -5.31 -3.80
CA ARG A 44 8.23 -5.18 -2.37
C ARG A 44 9.29 -4.12 -2.16
N VAL A 45 9.19 -3.33 -1.10
CA VAL A 45 10.09 -2.17 -0.85
C VAL A 45 11.55 -2.60 -0.70
N ALA A 46 11.78 -3.77 -0.14
CA ALA A 46 13.09 -4.39 -0.06
C ALA A 46 12.98 -5.88 -0.31
N GLU A 47 13.99 -6.47 -0.95
CA GLU A 47 14.08 -7.90 -1.22
C GLU A 47 15.52 -8.39 -1.01
N LYS A 48 15.68 -9.70 -0.89
CA LYS A 48 16.99 -10.33 -0.69
C LYS A 48 17.52 -10.82 -2.04
N VAL A 49 18.62 -10.24 -2.50
CA VAL A 49 19.33 -10.61 -3.74
C VAL A 49 20.74 -11.03 -3.36
N ASP A 50 21.18 -12.22 -3.80
CA ASP A 50 22.51 -12.77 -3.49
C ASP A 50 22.86 -12.74 -1.98
N GLY A 51 21.86 -13.02 -1.15
CA GLY A 51 22.02 -13.04 0.30
C GLY A 51 21.96 -11.67 1.00
N GLN A 52 21.90 -10.57 0.24
CA GLN A 52 21.91 -9.20 0.74
C GLN A 52 20.54 -8.54 0.58
N TRP A 53 20.15 -7.72 1.56
CA TRP A 53 18.94 -6.92 1.45
C TRP A 53 19.19 -5.70 0.56
N ILE A 54 18.44 -5.60 -0.53
CA ILE A 54 18.43 -4.45 -1.43
C ILE A 54 17.12 -3.69 -1.22
N THR A 55 17.22 -2.37 -1.05
CA THR A 55 16.06 -1.48 -0.92
C THR A 55 15.79 -0.77 -2.24
N HIS A 56 14.57 -0.87 -2.73
CA HIS A 56 14.10 -0.16 -3.92
C HIS A 56 13.59 1.23 -3.53
N GLN A 57 14.47 2.22 -3.53
CA GLN A 57 14.14 3.57 -3.06
C GLN A 57 12.96 4.21 -3.81
N TRP A 58 12.82 3.93 -5.11
CA TRP A 58 11.73 4.47 -5.91
C TRP A 58 10.35 4.00 -5.44
N LEU A 59 10.23 2.82 -4.82
CA LEU A 59 8.98 2.37 -4.20
C LEU A 59 8.63 3.19 -2.96
N LYS A 60 9.62 3.58 -2.16
CA LYS A 60 9.41 4.54 -1.05
C LYS A 60 9.00 5.91 -1.58
N LYS A 61 9.60 6.36 -2.69
CA LYS A 61 9.19 7.60 -3.38
C LYS A 61 7.72 7.53 -3.83
N ALA A 62 7.26 6.40 -4.38
CA ALA A 62 5.86 6.19 -4.74
C ALA A 62 4.92 6.27 -3.53
N VAL A 63 5.27 5.64 -2.40
CA VAL A 63 4.51 5.73 -1.14
C VAL A 63 4.43 7.18 -0.65
N LEU A 64 5.52 7.94 -0.69
CA LEU A 64 5.51 9.35 -0.30
C LEU A 64 4.67 10.23 -1.25
N LEU A 65 4.71 9.94 -2.56
CA LEU A 65 3.87 10.61 -3.55
C LEU A 65 2.40 10.28 -3.35
N SER A 66 2.04 9.05 -2.95
CA SER A 66 0.64 8.68 -2.69
C SER A 66 0.01 9.56 -1.59
N PHE A 67 0.78 9.93 -0.57
CA PHE A 67 0.31 10.88 0.46
C PHE A 67 0.13 12.31 -0.07
N ARG A 68 0.91 12.68 -1.08
CA ARG A 68 0.92 14.03 -1.64
C ARG A 68 -0.20 14.25 -2.67
N ILE A 69 -0.59 13.20 -3.39
CA ILE A 69 -1.62 13.29 -4.45
C ILE A 69 -3.05 13.03 -3.95
N ASN A 70 -3.22 12.74 -2.66
CA ASN A 70 -4.51 12.48 -2.03
C ASN A 70 -4.77 13.47 -0.88
N ASP A 71 -5.99 14.01 -0.83
CA ASP A 71 -6.49 14.76 0.30
C ASP A 71 -7.00 13.82 1.39
N ASN A 72 -7.07 14.32 2.62
CA ASN A 72 -7.79 13.62 3.67
C ASN A 72 -9.27 13.62 3.35
N GLN A 73 -9.94 12.51 3.63
CA GLN A 73 -11.38 12.35 3.51
C GLN A 73 -11.95 11.79 4.80
N VAL A 74 -13.23 12.06 5.03
CA VAL A 74 -13.96 11.42 6.12
C VAL A 74 -14.14 9.94 5.76
N ILE A 75 -13.76 9.05 6.68
CA ILE A 75 -13.96 7.61 6.55
C ILE A 75 -14.99 7.21 7.61
N ASP A 76 -16.07 6.57 7.16
CA ASP A 76 -17.12 6.07 8.05
C ASP A 76 -16.64 4.81 8.79
N GLY A 77 -16.72 4.85 10.11
CA GLY A 77 -16.28 3.79 11.02
C GLY A 77 -17.43 3.23 11.86
N ALA A 78 -18.67 3.32 11.37
CA ALA A 78 -19.89 3.00 12.11
C ALA A 78 -20.10 3.91 13.34
N GLU A 79 -19.65 3.54 14.53
CA GLU A 79 -19.84 4.33 15.75
C GLU A 79 -18.97 5.59 15.83
N SER A 80 -17.96 5.71 14.95
CA SER A 80 -17.05 6.84 14.88
C SER A 80 -16.78 7.27 13.44
N ARG A 81 -16.06 8.37 13.29
CA ARG A 81 -15.56 8.88 12.00
C ARG A 81 -14.05 9.08 12.09
N TYR A 82 -13.35 8.73 11.02
CA TYR A 82 -11.92 9.00 10.86
C TYR A 82 -11.70 10.06 9.78
N PHE A 83 -10.51 10.65 9.75
CA PHE A 83 -10.11 11.63 8.74
C PHE A 83 -8.67 11.37 8.29
N ASP A 84 -8.52 10.67 7.18
CA ASP A 84 -7.22 10.25 6.63
C ASP A 84 -7.29 10.21 5.10
N LYS A 85 -6.12 10.16 4.45
CA LYS A 85 -5.95 10.14 2.99
C LYS A 85 -5.51 8.79 2.43
N VAL A 86 -5.18 7.84 3.31
CA VAL A 86 -4.74 6.51 2.90
C VAL A 86 -5.91 5.54 2.96
N PRO A 87 -6.34 4.95 1.83
CA PRO A 87 -7.40 3.95 1.84
C PRO A 87 -7.03 2.72 2.67
N MET A 88 -8.05 2.08 3.26
CA MET A 88 -7.89 0.78 3.91
C MET A 88 -7.80 -0.31 2.84
N LYS A 89 -6.89 -1.29 3.00
CA LYS A 89 -6.66 -2.38 2.05
C LYS A 89 -7.96 -3.11 1.70
N PHE A 90 -8.78 -3.34 2.72
CA PHE A 90 -9.99 -4.16 2.63
C PHE A 90 -11.27 -3.37 2.35
N ALA A 91 -11.19 -2.05 2.10
CA ALA A 91 -12.38 -1.20 1.93
C ALA A 91 -13.30 -1.69 0.80
N ASP A 92 -12.71 -2.17 -0.30
CA ASP A 92 -13.44 -2.66 -1.49
C ASP A 92 -13.31 -4.18 -1.70
N TYR A 93 -12.95 -4.94 -0.66
CA TYR A 93 -12.83 -6.41 -0.77
C TYR A 93 -14.20 -7.08 -0.71
N ASP A 94 -14.44 -8.02 -1.61
CA ASP A 94 -15.55 -8.97 -1.54
C ASP A 94 -15.11 -10.31 -0.93
N GLU A 95 -16.09 -11.17 -0.64
CA GLU A 95 -15.85 -12.50 -0.08
C GLU A 95 -14.96 -13.36 -0.98
N ALA A 96 -15.19 -13.30 -2.31
CA ALA A 96 -14.44 -14.08 -3.28
C ALA A 96 -12.94 -13.75 -3.25
N ARG A 97 -12.60 -12.46 -3.10
CA ARG A 97 -11.22 -12.01 -2.99
C ARG A 97 -10.58 -12.47 -1.68
N PHE A 98 -11.28 -12.36 -0.55
CA PHE A 98 -10.79 -12.87 0.73
C PHE A 98 -10.49 -14.39 0.66
N GLN A 99 -11.42 -15.17 0.12
CA GLN A 99 -11.24 -16.62 -0.03
C GLN A 99 -10.07 -16.95 -0.97
N LYS A 100 -9.94 -16.22 -2.07
CA LYS A 100 -8.85 -16.41 -3.04
C LYS A 100 -7.48 -16.13 -2.42
N GLU A 101 -7.33 -15.03 -1.69
CA GLU A 101 -6.05 -14.61 -1.11
C GLU A 101 -5.69 -15.41 0.17
N GLY A 102 -6.68 -15.94 0.89
CA GLY A 102 -6.49 -17.05 1.83
C GLY A 102 -5.77 -16.70 3.13
N PHE A 103 -5.88 -15.47 3.61
CA PHE A 103 -5.47 -15.05 4.95
C PHE A 103 -6.69 -14.81 5.85
N ARG A 104 -6.44 -14.62 7.15
CA ARG A 104 -7.47 -14.29 8.14
C ARG A 104 -7.24 -12.89 8.69
N VAL A 105 -8.30 -12.08 8.71
CA VAL A 105 -8.32 -10.73 9.30
C VAL A 105 -9.30 -10.77 10.47
N VAL A 106 -8.78 -10.85 11.69
CA VAL A 106 -9.61 -10.93 12.91
C VAL A 106 -9.99 -9.51 13.34
N PRO A 107 -11.28 -9.17 13.52
CA PRO A 107 -11.66 -7.84 13.98
C PRO A 107 -11.03 -7.48 15.34
N PRO A 108 -10.50 -6.25 15.55
CA PRO A 108 -10.48 -5.10 14.63
C PRO A 108 -9.16 -4.91 13.85
N ALA A 109 -8.49 -5.97 13.38
CA ALA A 109 -7.25 -5.85 12.59
C ALA A 109 -7.43 -4.92 11.38
N ALA A 110 -6.44 -4.04 11.18
CA ALA A 110 -6.51 -2.98 10.19
C ALA A 110 -5.25 -2.95 9.31
N VAL A 111 -5.44 -2.85 8.00
CA VAL A 111 -4.35 -2.84 7.02
C VAL A 111 -4.56 -1.68 6.05
N ARG A 112 -3.52 -0.85 5.85
CA ARG A 112 -3.54 0.19 4.82
C ARG A 112 -3.31 -0.41 3.44
N GLN A 113 -3.97 0.15 2.43
CA GLN A 113 -3.73 -0.21 1.03
C GLN A 113 -2.25 0.00 0.68
N GLY A 114 -1.70 -0.92 -0.10
CA GLY A 114 -0.27 -0.93 -0.47
C GLY A 114 0.59 -1.75 0.49
N ALA A 115 -0.02 -2.54 1.37
CA ALA A 115 0.64 -3.59 2.14
C ALA A 115 0.24 -4.97 1.59
N TYR A 116 1.21 -5.87 1.45
CA TYR A 116 0.97 -7.25 1.05
C TYR A 116 0.79 -8.15 2.26
N ILE A 117 -0.25 -8.98 2.21
CA ILE A 117 -0.54 -10.04 3.18
C ILE A 117 -0.62 -11.36 2.41
N ALA A 118 0.30 -12.26 2.67
CA ALA A 118 0.37 -13.55 1.99
C ALA A 118 -0.67 -14.55 2.52
N ARG A 119 -0.92 -15.59 1.72
CA ARG A 119 -1.75 -16.74 2.07
C ARG A 119 -1.35 -17.33 3.43
N ASN A 120 -2.31 -17.92 4.13
CA ASN A 120 -2.14 -18.60 5.42
C ASN A 120 -1.67 -17.70 6.57
N THR A 121 -1.57 -16.38 6.37
CA THR A 121 -1.29 -15.41 7.43
C THR A 121 -2.51 -15.22 8.32
N VAL A 122 -2.29 -15.04 9.63
CA VAL A 122 -3.33 -14.65 10.59
C VAL A 122 -2.99 -13.28 11.16
N LEU A 123 -3.89 -12.32 10.93
CA LEU A 123 -3.85 -10.99 11.54
C LEU A 123 -4.83 -10.98 12.72
N MET A 124 -4.32 -11.10 13.94
CA MET A 124 -5.04 -10.78 15.17
C MET A 124 -5.26 -9.25 15.26
N PRO A 125 -5.99 -8.71 16.26
CA PRO A 125 -6.13 -7.26 16.45
C PRO A 125 -4.79 -6.53 16.41
N SER A 126 -4.47 -5.97 15.24
CA SER A 126 -3.13 -5.48 14.91
C SER A 126 -3.23 -4.46 13.79
N TYR A 127 -2.09 -3.84 13.45
CA TYR A 127 -2.02 -2.83 12.42
C TYR A 127 -0.86 -3.09 11.45
N VAL A 128 -1.15 -3.18 10.15
CA VAL A 128 -0.15 -3.30 9.08
C VAL A 128 -0.16 -2.06 8.20
N ASN A 129 0.96 -1.33 8.19
CA ASN A 129 1.09 -0.06 7.50
C ASN A 129 1.51 -0.23 6.02
N ILE A 130 1.24 0.79 5.19
CA ILE A 130 1.56 0.81 3.76
C ILE A 130 3.03 0.49 3.48
N GLY A 131 3.29 -0.30 2.44
CA GLY A 131 4.62 -0.73 2.00
C GLY A 131 5.17 -1.96 2.74
N ALA A 132 4.45 -2.49 3.74
CA ALA A 132 4.81 -3.73 4.41
C ALA A 132 4.58 -4.96 3.51
N TYR A 133 5.33 -6.02 3.79
CA TYR A 133 5.22 -7.32 3.13
C TYR A 133 5.21 -8.40 4.20
N VAL A 134 4.03 -8.98 4.49
CA VAL A 134 3.85 -10.06 5.46
C VAL A 134 3.74 -11.37 4.68
N ASP A 135 4.75 -12.23 4.82
CA ASP A 135 4.90 -13.44 4.00
C ASP A 135 4.15 -14.65 4.56
N GLU A 136 4.05 -15.70 3.75
CA GLU A 136 3.15 -16.83 3.95
C GLU A 136 3.30 -17.51 5.32
N GLY A 137 2.17 -17.82 5.94
CA GLY A 137 2.11 -18.53 7.22
C GLY A 137 2.53 -17.70 8.45
N SER A 138 2.71 -16.38 8.29
CA SER A 138 3.03 -15.50 9.41
C SER A 138 1.87 -15.38 10.41
N MET A 139 2.20 -15.20 11.69
CA MET A 139 1.25 -14.86 12.73
C MET A 139 1.55 -13.46 13.26
N VAL A 140 0.62 -12.53 13.06
CA VAL A 140 0.67 -11.18 13.65
C VAL A 140 -0.29 -11.20 14.82
N ASP A 141 0.26 -11.34 16.02
CA ASP A 141 -0.51 -11.43 17.27
C ASP A 141 -0.93 -10.05 17.80
N THR A 142 -1.68 -10.03 18.90
CA THR A 142 -2.26 -8.84 19.54
C THR A 142 -1.24 -7.98 20.27
#